data_AF-A0A536X164-F1
#
_entry.id   AF-A0A536X164-F1
#
_cell.length_a   1.000
_cell.length_b   1.000
_cell.length_c   1.000
_cell.angle_alpha   90.00
_cell.angle_beta   90.00
_cell.angle_gamma   90.00
#
_symmetry.space_group_name_H-M   'P 1'
#
loop_
_entity.id
_entity.type
_entity.pdbx_description
1 polymer ?
#
loop_
_entity_poly.entity_id
_entity_poly.type
_entity_poly.pdbx_seq_one_letter_code
_entity_poly.pdbx_strand_id
1 'polypeptide(L)' 'MSLALKLALAPVLVAQAVRTRRRAPLLPEASGPRRGVVGKGAELRLLIVGDSSGAGVGVMTQQLALAGYLTRHLAQ' A
#
# COMPACT_ATOMS: atom_id res chain seq x y z
N MET A 1 15.18 -13.54 -28.29
CA MET A 1 14.77 -14.84 -27.70
C MET A 1 13.50 -14.76 -26.83
N SER A 2 13.35 -13.78 -25.93
CA SER A 2 12.21 -13.76 -24.99
C SER A 2 10.84 -13.46 -25.62
N LEU A 3 10.78 -12.71 -26.72
CA LEU A 3 9.52 -12.37 -27.39
C LEU A 3 8.85 -13.59 -28.02
N ALA A 4 9.61 -14.43 -28.73
CA ALA A 4 9.09 -15.66 -29.34
C ALA A 4 8.49 -16.61 -28.29
N LEU A 5 9.17 -16.75 -27.13
CA LEU A 5 8.67 -17.56 -26.02
C LEU A 5 7.39 -16.97 -25.40
N LYS A 6 7.33 -15.65 -25.20
CA LYS A 6 6.12 -14.96 -24.71
C LYS A 6 4.95 -15.11 -25.67
N LEU A 7 5.20 -15.06 -26.98
CA LEU A 7 4.16 -15.28 -28.00
C LEU A 7 3.67 -16.73 -28.01
N ALA A 8 4.59 -17.70 -27.96
CA ALA A 8 4.23 -19.12 -27.86
C ALA A 8 3.42 -19.43 -26.60
N LEU A 9 3.74 -18.79 -25.48
CA LEU A 9 3.03 -18.94 -24.21
C LEU A 9 1.87 -17.95 -24.01
N ALA A 10 1.58 -17.08 -24.98
CA ALA A 10 0.61 -16.00 -24.82
C ALA A 10 -0.78 -16.49 -24.35
N PRO A 11 -1.34 -17.60 -24.88
CA PRO A 11 -2.64 -18.09 -24.41
C PRO A 11 -2.64 -18.45 -22.92
N VAL A 12 -1.56 -19.09 -22.45
CA VAL A 12 -1.39 -19.47 -21.04
C VAL A 12 -1.24 -18.23 -20.17
N LEU A 13 -0.40 -17.28 -20.59
CA LEU A 13 -0.15 -16.04 -19.87
C LEU A 13 -1.42 -15.17 -19.77
N VAL A 14 -2.22 -15.11 -20.83
CA VAL A 14 -3.51 -14.40 -20.84
C VAL A 14 -4.50 -15.06 -19.89
N ALA A 15 -4.64 -16.40 -19.93
CA ALA A 15 -5.50 -17.13 -19.02
C ALA A 15 -5.08 -16.92 -17.54
N GLN A 16 -3.78 -16.93 -17.26
CA GLN A 16 -3.22 -16.62 -15.95
C GLN A 16 -3.54 -15.17 -15.53
N ALA A 17 -3.31 -14.19 -16.41
CA ALA A 17 -3.58 -12.78 -16.12
C ALA A 17 -5.07 -12.52 -15.81
N VAL A 18 -5.98 -13.10 -16.60
CA VAL A 18 -7.42 -13.00 -16.37
C VAL A 18 -7.81 -13.66 -15.05
N ARG A 19 -7.30 -14.87 -14.78
CA ARG A 19 -7.56 -15.58 -13.51
C ARG A 19 -7.05 -14.80 -12.31
N THR A 20 -5.84 -14.23 -12.39
CA THR A 20 -5.26 -13.40 -11.34
C THR A 20 -6.08 -12.15 -11.12
N ARG A 21 -6.44 -11.40 -12.17
CA ARG A 21 -7.29 -10.19 -12.04
C ARG A 21 -8.65 -10.51 -11.43
N ARG A 22 -9.28 -11.63 -11.79
CA ARG A 22 -10.57 -12.05 -11.23
C ARG A 22 -10.50 -12.49 -9.78
N ARG A 23 -9.34 -12.96 -9.31
CA ARG A 23 -9.15 -13.49 -7.94
C ARG A 23 -8.45 -12.52 -7.00
N ALA A 24 -7.81 -11.47 -7.52
CA ALA A 24 -7.12 -10.49 -6.71
C ALA A 24 -8.12 -9.83 -5.75
N PRO A 25 -7.91 -9.94 -4.42
CA PRO A 25 -8.79 -9.30 -3.46
C PRO A 25 -8.64 -7.79 -3.53
N LEU A 26 -9.76 -7.06 -3.54
CA LEU A 26 -9.76 -5.62 -3.34
C LEU A 26 -9.51 -5.36 -1.85
N LEU A 27 -8.31 -4.91 -1.52
CA LEU A 27 -7.95 -4.62 -0.14
C LEU A 27 -8.36 -3.18 0.22
N PRO A 28 -9.11 -2.97 1.32
CA PRO A 28 -9.43 -1.63 1.77
C PRO A 28 -8.19 -0.91 2.30
N GLU A 29 -8.25 0.41 2.33
CA GLU A 29 -7.30 1.23 3.07
C GLU A 29 -7.38 0.93 4.58
N ALA A 30 -6.27 1.16 5.30
CA ALA A 30 -6.26 0.93 6.74
C ALA A 30 -7.29 1.81 7.45
N SER A 31 -8.03 1.22 8.37
CA SER A 31 -9.09 1.89 9.13
C SER A 31 -8.52 2.83 10.21
N GLY A 32 -9.37 3.67 10.81
CA GLY A 32 -8.98 4.54 11.91
C GLY A 32 -8.59 5.97 11.49
N PRO A 33 -8.11 6.79 12.45
CA PRO A 33 -7.96 8.23 12.26
C PRO A 33 -6.80 8.59 11.33
N ARG A 34 -7.06 9.52 10.41
CA ARG A 34 -6.05 10.13 9.52
C ARG A 34 -5.57 11.51 9.98
N ARG A 35 -6.09 11.97 11.12
CA ARG A 35 -5.78 13.25 11.73
C ARG A 35 -5.70 13.04 13.23
N GLY A 36 -4.81 13.78 13.88
CA GLY A 36 -4.60 13.70 15.32
C GLY A 36 -3.39 14.53 15.72
N VAL A 37 -3.06 14.49 17.00
CA VAL A 37 -1.90 15.15 17.60
C VAL A 37 -1.14 14.13 18.41
N VAL A 38 0.18 14.12 18.29
CA VAL A 38 1.07 13.20 19.01
C VAL A 38 2.39 13.91 19.33
N GLY A 39 3.00 13.56 20.47
CA GLY A 39 4.25 14.16 20.93
C GLY A 39 4.08 15.48 21.68
N LYS A 40 5.20 16.03 22.14
CA LYS A 40 5.30 17.35 22.78
C LYS A 40 6.56 18.03 22.26
N GLY A 41 6.45 19.17 21.61
CA GLY A 41 7.62 19.86 21.03
C GLY A 41 7.25 20.86 19.95
N ALA A 42 8.25 21.25 19.16
CA ALA A 42 8.06 22.13 18.01
C ALA A 42 7.18 21.45 16.94
N GLU A 43 6.32 22.23 16.29
CA GLU A 43 5.42 21.71 15.26
C GLU A 43 6.21 21.25 14.02
N LEU A 44 5.96 20.01 13.59
CA LEU A 44 6.53 19.44 12.37
C LEU A 44 5.47 19.37 11.27
N ARG A 45 5.81 19.83 10.07
CA ARG A 45 4.98 19.71 8.88
C ARG A 45 5.48 18.54 8.03
N LEU A 46 4.68 17.48 7.95
CA LEU A 46 5.02 16.25 7.23
C LEU A 46 4.04 16.00 6.08
N LEU A 47 4.58 15.69 4.91
CA LEU A 47 3.81 15.24 3.75
C LEU A 47 4.25 13.81 3.40
N ILE A 48 3.28 12.89 3.36
CA ILE A 48 3.51 11.49 2.94
C ILE A 48 2.86 11.31 1.57
N VAL A 49 3.67 11.06 0.55
CA VAL A 49 3.21 10.75 -0.81
C VAL A 49 3.59 9.32 -1.14
N GLY A 50 2.64 8.55 -1.65
CA GLY A 50 2.84 7.17 -2.02
C GLY A 50 1.63 6.58 -2.73
N ASP A 51 1.63 5.27 -2.87
CA ASP A 51 0.54 4.49 -3.47
C ASP A 51 -0.37 3.89 -2.37
N SER A 52 -0.94 2.72 -2.63
CA SER A 52 -1.72 1.95 -1.67
C SER A 52 -0.97 1.66 -0.36
N SER A 53 0.36 1.50 -0.43
CA SER A 53 1.22 1.29 0.76
C SER A 53 1.21 2.53 1.66
N GLY A 54 1.18 3.72 1.07
CA GLY A 54 1.07 5.00 1.78
C GLY A 54 -0.30 5.17 2.45
N ALA A 55 -1.37 4.70 1.82
CA ALA A 55 -2.71 4.66 2.40
C ALA A 55 -2.88 3.61 3.52
N GLY A 56 -1.90 2.71 3.68
CA GLY A 56 -1.92 1.63 4.66
C GLY A 56 -2.65 0.38 4.19
N VAL A 57 -2.86 0.19 2.88
CA VAL A 57 -3.48 -1.04 2.37
C VAL A 57 -2.64 -2.26 2.80
N GLY A 58 -3.30 -3.25 3.38
CA GLY A 58 -2.67 -4.47 3.90
C GLY A 58 -2.44 -4.49 5.41
N VAL A 59 -2.65 -3.38 6.13
CA VAL A 59 -2.69 -3.36 7.60
C VAL A 59 -4.09 -2.99 8.11
N MET A 60 -4.39 -3.37 9.36
CA MET A 60 -5.73 -3.21 9.92
C MET A 60 -6.08 -1.75 10.20
N THR A 61 -5.13 -0.97 10.73
CA THR A 61 -5.37 0.42 11.18
C THR A 61 -4.25 1.37 10.78
N GLN A 62 -4.56 2.66 10.67
CA GLN A 62 -3.59 3.73 10.35
C GLN A 62 -2.44 3.78 11.37
N GLN A 63 -2.69 3.37 12.62
CA GLN A 63 -1.66 3.22 13.65
C GLN A 63 -0.63 2.13 13.32
N LEU A 64 -0.97 1.14 12.50
CA LEU A 64 -0.05 0.10 12.04
C LEU A 64 0.54 0.41 10.65
N ALA A 65 0.06 1.46 9.99
CA ALA A 65 0.60 1.91 8.71
C ALA A 65 1.88 2.73 8.91
N LEU A 66 2.58 3.01 7.80
CA LEU A 66 3.78 3.86 7.78
C LEU A 66 3.55 5.18 8.51
N ALA A 67 2.42 5.86 8.24
CA ALA A 67 2.08 7.13 8.85
C ALA A 67 1.98 7.04 10.39
N GLY A 68 1.36 5.97 10.92
CA GLY A 68 1.24 5.75 12.36
C GLY A 68 2.57 5.41 13.04
N TYR A 69 3.42 4.60 12.41
CA TYR A 69 4.75 4.32 12.93
C TYR A 69 5.66 5.56 12.91
N LEU A 70 5.69 6.27 11.79
CA LEU A 70 6.54 7.45 11.60
C LEU A 70 6.20 8.55 12.61
N THR A 71 4.92 8.90 12.73
CA THR A 71 4.50 9.98 13.65
C THR A 71 4.75 9.63 15.11
N ARG A 72 4.62 8.36 15.53
CA ARG A 72 5.03 7.93 16.88
C ARG A 72 6.53 7.99 17.11
N HIS A 73 7.34 7.66 16.11
CA HIS A 73 8.79 7.73 16.22
C HIS A 73 9.28 9.18 16.33
N LEU A 74 8.68 10.09 15.56
CA LEU A 74 9.00 11.52 15.61
C LEU A 74 8.47 12.24 16.85
N ALA A 75 7.56 11.60 17.58
CA ALA A 75 6.93 12.15 18.79
C ALA A 75 7.71 11.84 20.09
N GLN A 76 8.75 11.00 20.01
CA GLN A 76 9.71 10.75 21.10
C GLN A 76 10.70 11.89 21.20
#